data_AF-A0A401AFG0-F1
#
_entry.id   AF-A0A401AFG0-F1
#
_cell.length_a   1.000
_cell.length_b   1.000
_cell.length_c   1.000
_cell.angle_alpha   90.00
_cell.angle_beta   90.00
_cell.angle_gamma   90.00
#
_symmetry.space_group_name_H-M   'P 1'
#
loop_
_entity.id
_entity.type
_entity.pdbx_description
1 polymer ?
#
loop_
_entity_poly.entity_id
_entity_poly.type
_entity_poly.pdbx_seq_one_letter_code
_entity_poly.pdbx_strand_id
1 'polypeptide(L)'
;MGQCFNGFLNSFSDHLYDLNGVKAQIGMRIVKTQAEVEEAKLKGETVFLVKDDGVYINGSFSNASGNVYFKGENVAEVIKNAKLGYDGVNGIPINAWEGIILDMSHIELDNSLMSHQSWRNYNFYMEAELALLQDIGYNFDRKLYYGDSIYESNLLNWQSDHGYYARKDGKWLIGEYNPTEYGVSLHIYSKNNIATQSHDILSSGVAASGIRIDGSNNQLIIANDTKVYTLGDYSNALLIAYGKDHVIEHNGELKATGKEGIAINIDFGDNTLGNAEEYRGSYIHQMSGNNQDDLAEYNLDGALVKSLNLNAASSTIGSLASIYIADNAYVNTINIAQWAKVEGDIISNWDPNNEKLANQYKDSFYTDLNFGSDSSLSRAAFNALDNTWSVKANVLGYDNFKMNVNENLNLQGSAFVYDLNNKAHFSLLGADGINPSLLYIKNNFTQDSNAILTAGINANGQSLVYVGGNANLAGAFNFYMLKDFYKDKVVLDPDLISANQIQGAFNSIVYDSSLDFSPTLNFIYDANTKELGVVRDYTPYIKNSSDISLAYALNSLKI
;
A
#
# COMPACT_ATOMS: atom_id res chain seq x y z
N MET A 1 -47.14 24.15 -15.07
CA MET A 1 -47.18 22.73 -15.49
C MET A 1 -45.98 22.08 -14.84
N GLY A 2 -46.17 20.99 -14.09
CA GLY A 2 -45.04 20.25 -13.52
C GLY A 2 -44.16 19.64 -14.62
N GLN A 3 -42.90 19.35 -14.30
CA GLN A 3 -42.06 18.55 -15.19
C GLN A 3 -42.64 17.13 -15.29
N CYS A 4 -42.62 16.54 -16.48
CA CYS A 4 -43.07 15.17 -16.73
C CYS A 4 -42.08 14.47 -17.66
N PHE A 5 -42.02 13.14 -17.61
CA PHE A 5 -41.32 12.34 -18.62
C PHE A 5 -42.08 12.41 -19.96
N ASN A 6 -41.76 13.41 -20.79
CA ASN A 6 -42.49 13.69 -22.03
C ASN A 6 -41.93 12.94 -23.23
N GLY A 7 -42.82 12.37 -24.06
CA GLY A 7 -42.53 11.94 -25.44
C GLY A 7 -41.79 10.61 -25.60
N PHE A 8 -40.74 10.35 -24.82
CA PHE A 8 -40.01 9.08 -24.79
C PHE A 8 -39.12 8.97 -23.54
N LEU A 9 -38.80 7.74 -23.11
CA LEU A 9 -37.71 7.46 -22.18
C LEU A 9 -36.51 6.96 -23.00
N ASN A 10 -35.31 7.46 -22.70
CA ASN A 10 -34.09 6.86 -23.26
C ASN A 10 -33.72 5.59 -22.47
N SER A 11 -32.73 4.84 -22.95
CA SER A 11 -32.32 3.57 -22.32
C SER A 11 -31.83 3.72 -20.88
N PHE A 12 -31.32 4.89 -20.49
CA PHE A 12 -30.94 5.18 -19.12
C PHE A 12 -32.17 5.49 -18.25
N SER A 13 -33.02 6.43 -18.68
CA SER A 13 -34.20 6.85 -17.94
C SER A 13 -35.24 5.74 -17.77
N ASP A 14 -35.28 4.76 -18.68
CA ASP A 14 -36.12 3.57 -18.50
C ASP A 14 -35.65 2.69 -17.33
N HIS A 15 -34.45 2.83 -16.81
CA HIS A 15 -33.97 2.05 -15.66
C HIS A 15 -34.02 2.82 -14.34
N LEU A 16 -34.65 4.00 -14.31
CA LEU A 16 -34.72 4.83 -13.11
C LEU A 16 -35.89 4.45 -12.21
N TYR A 17 -35.61 4.41 -10.92
CA TYR A 17 -36.56 4.13 -9.85
C TYR A 17 -36.46 5.21 -8.78
N ASP A 18 -37.59 5.64 -8.23
CA ASP A 18 -37.61 6.48 -7.05
C ASP A 18 -37.36 5.68 -5.76
N LEU A 19 -37.24 6.38 -4.63
CA LEU A 19 -37.06 5.79 -3.30
C LEU A 19 -38.16 4.80 -2.90
N ASN A 20 -39.36 4.92 -3.49
CA ASN A 20 -40.49 4.03 -3.23
C ASN A 20 -40.51 2.80 -4.15
N GLY A 21 -39.53 2.69 -5.06
CA GLY A 21 -39.45 1.60 -6.04
C GLY A 21 -40.38 1.78 -7.24
N VAL A 22 -40.88 2.99 -7.50
CA VAL A 22 -41.67 3.28 -8.70
C VAL A 22 -40.72 3.47 -9.88
N LYS A 23 -40.89 2.64 -10.92
CA LYS A 23 -40.14 2.76 -12.19
C LYS A 23 -40.62 3.99 -12.97
N ALA A 24 -39.70 4.75 -13.54
CA ALA A 24 -40.02 5.87 -14.42
C ALA A 24 -40.82 5.38 -15.64
N GLN A 25 -41.87 6.12 -16.01
CA GLN A 25 -42.71 5.83 -17.17
C GLN A 25 -43.06 7.12 -17.91
N ILE A 26 -43.23 7.03 -19.23
CA ILE A 26 -43.71 8.15 -20.06
C ILE A 26 -45.04 8.68 -19.50
N GLY A 27 -45.13 10.00 -19.36
CA GLY A 27 -46.33 10.68 -18.86
C GLY A 27 -46.42 10.80 -17.33
N MET A 28 -45.54 10.15 -16.56
CA MET A 28 -45.48 10.38 -15.12
C MET A 28 -45.08 11.82 -14.83
N ARG A 29 -45.80 12.44 -13.89
CA ARG A 29 -45.46 13.76 -13.35
C ARG A 29 -44.34 13.62 -12.32
N ILE A 30 -43.33 14.46 -12.42
CA ILE A 30 -42.24 14.53 -11.46
C ILE A 30 -42.68 15.43 -10.30
N VAL A 31 -42.55 14.90 -9.08
CA VAL A 31 -42.96 15.57 -7.84
C VAL A 31 -41.82 15.60 -6.83
N LYS A 32 -41.81 16.61 -5.97
CA LYS A 32 -40.72 16.92 -5.05
C LYS A 32 -40.95 16.41 -3.63
N THR A 33 -42.21 16.19 -3.24
CA THR A 33 -42.57 15.86 -1.86
C THR A 33 -43.57 14.72 -1.79
N GLN A 34 -43.59 14.01 -0.65
CA GLN A 34 -44.61 13.00 -0.41
C GLN A 34 -46.03 13.59 -0.39
N ALA A 35 -46.20 14.84 0.02
CA ALA A 35 -47.49 15.50 -0.02
C ALA A 35 -48.02 15.67 -1.46
N GLU A 36 -47.14 16.01 -2.40
CA GLU A 36 -47.47 16.07 -3.83
C GLU A 36 -47.77 14.69 -4.41
N VAL A 37 -47.10 13.63 -3.92
CA VAL A 37 -47.44 12.24 -4.27
C VAL A 37 -48.88 11.90 -3.85
N GLU A 38 -49.26 12.22 -2.60
CA GLU A 38 -50.61 11.96 -2.11
C GLU A 38 -51.68 12.83 -2.82
N GLU A 39 -51.36 14.09 -3.14
CA GLU A 39 -52.22 14.96 -3.95
C GLU A 39 -52.47 14.37 -5.35
N ALA A 40 -51.40 13.92 -6.01
CA ALA A 40 -51.48 13.34 -7.35
C ALA A 40 -52.28 12.03 -7.37
N LYS A 41 -52.11 11.18 -6.34
CA LYS A 41 -52.92 9.96 -6.15
C LYS A 41 -54.41 10.28 -6.06
N LEU A 42 -54.81 11.32 -5.34
CA LEU A 42 -56.22 11.75 -5.25
C LEU A 42 -56.79 12.21 -6.60
N LYS A 43 -55.93 12.67 -7.51
CA LYS A 43 -56.29 13.10 -8.87
C LYS A 43 -56.21 11.97 -9.90
N GLY A 44 -55.76 10.78 -9.51
CA GLY A 44 -55.52 9.66 -10.42
C GLY A 44 -54.30 9.87 -11.33
N GLU A 45 -53.39 10.79 -10.97
CA GLU A 45 -52.13 11.01 -11.67
C GLU A 45 -51.09 9.95 -11.26
N THR A 46 -50.27 9.50 -12.20
CA THR A 46 -49.06 8.72 -11.90
C THR A 46 -47.88 9.67 -11.70
N VAL A 47 -47.05 9.39 -10.70
CA VAL A 47 -45.94 10.26 -10.33
C VAL A 47 -44.65 9.49 -10.11
N PHE A 48 -43.56 10.22 -10.26
CA PHE A 48 -42.21 9.79 -9.90
C PHE A 48 -41.66 10.78 -8.87
N LEU A 49 -41.34 10.29 -7.67
CA LEU A 49 -40.83 11.15 -6.59
C LEU A 49 -39.35 11.42 -6.81
N VAL A 50 -38.99 12.69 -6.95
CA VAL A 50 -37.61 13.16 -6.92
C VAL A 50 -37.50 14.13 -5.75
N LYS A 51 -37.18 13.60 -4.58
CA LYS A 51 -37.29 14.34 -3.32
C LYS A 51 -36.39 15.58 -3.32
N ASP A 52 -36.97 16.76 -3.18
CA ASP A 52 -36.24 18.02 -3.04
C ASP A 52 -36.50 18.54 -1.62
N ASP A 53 -35.77 18.00 -0.65
CA ASP A 53 -35.88 18.40 0.75
C ASP A 53 -34.88 19.51 1.12
N GLY A 54 -34.08 19.98 0.16
CA GLY A 54 -33.01 20.95 0.39
C GLY A 54 -31.94 20.43 1.36
N VAL A 55 -31.92 19.12 1.66
CA VAL A 55 -30.95 18.53 2.57
C VAL A 55 -29.70 18.20 1.78
N TYR A 56 -28.73 19.10 1.85
CA TYR A 56 -27.34 18.76 1.53
C TYR A 56 -26.76 18.01 2.72
N ILE A 57 -26.52 16.72 2.54
CA ILE A 57 -25.91 15.89 3.57
C ILE A 57 -24.40 16.04 3.42
N ASN A 58 -23.83 16.97 4.18
CA ASN A 58 -22.38 17.03 4.34
C ASN A 58 -21.89 15.67 4.84
N GLY A 59 -20.87 15.13 4.16
CA GLY A 59 -20.22 13.91 4.63
C GLY A 59 -20.89 12.59 4.21
N SER A 60 -21.82 12.60 3.25
CA SER A 60 -22.07 11.39 2.47
C SER A 60 -21.24 11.43 1.21
N PHE A 61 -20.57 10.32 0.89
CA PHE A 61 -19.95 10.15 -0.42
C PHE A 61 -20.98 10.37 -1.53
N SER A 62 -22.10 9.67 -1.47
CA SER A 62 -23.25 9.85 -2.37
C SER A 62 -24.14 10.99 -1.88
N ASN A 63 -24.18 12.12 -2.60
CA ASN A 63 -25.15 13.16 -2.30
C ASN A 63 -26.56 12.86 -2.86
N ALA A 64 -26.66 11.90 -3.81
CA ALA A 64 -27.84 11.41 -4.53
C ALA A 64 -29.14 12.22 -4.31
N SER A 65 -29.05 13.52 -4.58
CA SER A 65 -30.13 14.44 -4.29
C SER A 65 -31.33 13.98 -5.11
N GLY A 66 -32.51 13.89 -4.50
CA GLY A 66 -33.68 13.34 -5.19
C GLY A 66 -34.01 11.86 -4.93
N ASN A 67 -33.11 11.09 -4.32
CA ASN A 67 -33.30 9.67 -4.00
C ASN A 67 -33.72 8.82 -5.22
N VAL A 68 -32.99 8.99 -6.32
CA VAL A 68 -33.20 8.27 -7.58
C VAL A 68 -32.12 7.19 -7.72
N TYR A 69 -32.52 6.02 -8.24
CA TYR A 69 -31.59 4.91 -8.45
C TYR A 69 -31.76 4.29 -9.83
N PHE A 70 -30.64 3.89 -10.42
CA PHE A 70 -30.61 3.03 -11.58
C PHE A 70 -30.69 1.56 -11.16
N LYS A 71 -31.59 0.79 -11.79
CA LYS A 71 -31.71 -0.65 -11.59
C LYS A 71 -31.88 -1.35 -12.95
N GLY A 72 -30.97 -2.27 -13.25
CA GLY A 72 -31.04 -3.15 -14.41
C GLY A 72 -30.53 -4.55 -14.06
N GLU A 73 -30.66 -5.48 -15.01
CA GLU A 73 -30.37 -6.90 -14.79
C GLU A 73 -28.87 -7.15 -14.54
N ASN A 74 -28.01 -6.52 -15.34
CA ASN A 74 -26.55 -6.62 -15.18
C ASN A 74 -26.08 -5.92 -13.89
N VAL A 75 -26.66 -4.76 -13.58
CA VAL A 75 -26.35 -4.06 -12.32
C VAL A 75 -26.73 -4.93 -11.12
N ALA A 76 -27.91 -5.56 -11.13
CA ALA A 76 -28.35 -6.44 -10.06
C ALA A 76 -27.44 -7.66 -9.88
N GLU A 77 -26.87 -8.20 -10.97
CA GLU A 77 -25.87 -9.27 -10.92
C GLU A 77 -24.60 -8.84 -10.17
N VAL A 78 -24.13 -7.62 -10.41
CA VAL A 78 -22.88 -7.09 -9.84
C VAL A 78 -23.06 -6.65 -8.39
N ILE A 79 -24.06 -5.81 -8.11
CA ILE A 79 -24.24 -5.24 -6.77
C ILE A 79 -24.93 -6.21 -5.81
N LYS A 80 -25.57 -7.27 -6.33
CA LYS A 80 -26.28 -8.30 -5.54
C LYS A 80 -27.26 -7.65 -4.57
N ASN A 81 -27.15 -7.93 -3.26
CA ASN A 81 -28.05 -7.33 -2.25
C ASN A 81 -27.51 -6.02 -1.67
N ALA A 82 -26.47 -5.43 -2.26
CA ALA A 82 -25.85 -4.22 -1.74
C ALA A 82 -26.88 -3.09 -1.66
N LYS A 83 -26.82 -2.36 -0.56
CA LYS A 83 -27.62 -1.18 -0.29
C LYS A 83 -26.71 0.03 -0.38
N LEU A 84 -26.78 0.73 -1.50
CA LEU A 84 -25.85 1.78 -1.89
C LEU A 84 -26.46 3.17 -1.68
N GLY A 85 -25.59 4.16 -1.68
CA GLY A 85 -25.92 5.55 -1.40
C GLY A 85 -26.36 5.79 0.05
N TYR A 86 -26.62 7.05 0.37
CA TYR A 86 -27.04 7.48 1.69
C TYR A 86 -28.31 6.76 2.18
N ASP A 87 -29.28 6.53 1.29
CA ASP A 87 -30.58 5.94 1.67
C ASP A 87 -30.55 4.42 1.81
N GLY A 88 -29.44 3.76 1.44
CA GLY A 88 -29.29 2.31 1.52
C GLY A 88 -30.29 1.56 0.64
N VAL A 89 -30.41 1.97 -0.63
CA VAL A 89 -31.29 1.30 -1.60
C VAL A 89 -30.48 0.33 -2.46
N ASN A 90 -31.09 -0.80 -2.82
CA ASN A 90 -30.52 -1.70 -3.80
C ASN A 90 -30.73 -1.15 -5.22
N GLY A 91 -29.69 -0.49 -5.72
CA GLY A 91 -29.60 0.19 -7.00
C GLY A 91 -28.41 1.16 -7.00
N ILE A 92 -27.94 1.57 -8.18
CA ILE A 92 -26.88 2.57 -8.28
C ILE A 92 -27.49 3.94 -7.99
N PRO A 93 -27.00 4.71 -7.01
CA PRO A 93 -27.51 6.06 -6.72
C PRO A 93 -27.24 7.02 -7.88
N ILE A 94 -28.22 7.86 -8.19
CA ILE A 94 -28.19 8.85 -9.27
C ILE A 94 -28.41 10.25 -8.70
N ASN A 95 -27.60 11.22 -9.11
CA ASN A 95 -27.85 12.62 -8.79
C ASN A 95 -29.06 13.13 -9.58
N ALA A 96 -30.10 13.58 -8.90
CA ALA A 96 -31.30 14.08 -9.56
C ALA A 96 -31.37 15.60 -9.64
N TRP A 97 -30.80 16.34 -8.68
CA TRP A 97 -30.84 17.80 -8.66
C TRP A 97 -29.45 18.43 -8.77
N GLU A 98 -29.32 19.42 -9.65
CA GLU A 98 -28.18 20.36 -9.70
C GLU A 98 -28.72 21.75 -9.33
N GLY A 99 -28.65 22.07 -8.03
CA GLY A 99 -29.36 23.22 -7.47
C GLY A 99 -30.88 23.06 -7.63
N ILE A 100 -31.49 23.83 -8.52
CA ILE A 100 -32.95 23.76 -8.82
C ILE A 100 -33.26 23.05 -10.14
N ILE A 101 -32.22 22.65 -10.88
CA ILE A 101 -32.34 22.01 -12.19
C ILE A 101 -32.43 20.51 -11.98
N LEU A 102 -33.43 19.89 -12.61
CA LEU A 102 -33.53 18.45 -12.66
C LEU A 102 -32.52 17.92 -13.68
N ASP A 103 -31.59 17.07 -13.22
CA ASP A 103 -30.53 16.46 -14.00
C ASP A 103 -30.83 14.97 -14.26
N MET A 104 -30.83 14.14 -13.19
CA MET A 104 -31.09 12.68 -13.26
C MET A 104 -30.18 11.95 -14.25
N SER A 105 -28.93 12.40 -14.42
CA SER A 105 -28.03 11.87 -15.46
C SER A 105 -26.66 11.42 -14.95
N HIS A 106 -26.25 11.83 -13.75
CA HIS A 106 -24.96 11.42 -13.17
C HIS A 106 -25.10 10.33 -12.12
N ILE A 107 -24.10 9.44 -12.09
CA ILE A 107 -23.96 8.40 -11.06
C ILE A 107 -23.43 9.05 -9.77
N GLU A 108 -23.71 8.43 -8.62
CA GLU A 108 -23.28 8.89 -7.29
C GLU A 108 -22.58 7.77 -6.50
N LEU A 109 -21.86 6.89 -7.20
CA LEU A 109 -20.98 5.90 -6.57
C LEU A 109 -19.74 6.58 -5.99
N ASP A 110 -19.28 6.08 -4.85
CA ASP A 110 -18.23 6.68 -4.06
C ASP A 110 -16.91 6.67 -4.84
N ASN A 111 -16.34 7.86 -5.06
CA ASN A 111 -15.05 8.11 -5.71
C ASN A 111 -14.94 7.57 -7.16
N SER A 112 -16.05 7.18 -7.79
CA SER A 112 -16.06 6.55 -9.12
C SER A 112 -15.85 7.54 -10.26
N LEU A 113 -15.41 7.05 -11.43
CA LEU A 113 -15.12 7.90 -12.58
C LEU A 113 -16.35 8.71 -13.05
N MET A 114 -17.51 8.07 -13.13
CA MET A 114 -18.76 8.69 -13.60
C MET A 114 -19.55 9.36 -12.48
N SER A 115 -18.98 9.44 -11.28
CA SER A 115 -19.61 10.09 -10.14
C SER A 115 -19.68 11.60 -10.34
N HIS A 116 -20.77 12.22 -9.87
CA HIS A 116 -20.87 13.68 -9.77
C HIS A 116 -20.10 14.25 -8.56
N GLN A 117 -19.46 13.38 -7.76
CA GLN A 117 -18.66 13.77 -6.61
C GLN A 117 -17.47 14.67 -6.97
N SER A 118 -17.13 15.55 -6.04
CA SER A 118 -16.01 16.48 -6.12
C SER A 118 -14.65 15.77 -5.95
N TRP A 119 -14.61 14.65 -5.23
CA TRP A 119 -13.46 13.76 -5.14
C TRP A 119 -13.69 12.46 -5.89
N ARG A 120 -12.78 12.15 -6.82
CA ARG A 120 -12.80 10.93 -7.62
C ARG A 120 -11.38 10.44 -7.83
N ASN A 121 -11.08 9.23 -7.39
CA ASN A 121 -9.76 8.60 -7.50
C ASN A 121 -9.79 7.28 -8.30
N TYR A 122 -10.90 7.04 -9.02
CA TYR A 122 -11.01 5.96 -9.99
C TYR A 122 -10.80 6.52 -11.39
N ASN A 123 -9.74 6.06 -12.06
CA ASN A 123 -9.37 6.51 -13.41
C ASN A 123 -9.96 5.63 -14.53
N PHE A 124 -10.84 4.69 -14.17
CA PHE A 124 -11.53 3.76 -15.06
C PHE A 124 -12.94 3.47 -14.54
N TYR A 125 -13.78 2.82 -15.35
CA TYR A 125 -15.13 2.47 -14.94
C TYR A 125 -15.13 1.36 -13.88
N MET A 126 -15.87 1.54 -12.78
CA MET A 126 -16.16 0.47 -11.82
C MET A 126 -17.01 -0.64 -12.47
N GLU A 127 -17.00 -1.86 -11.92
CA GLU A 127 -17.82 -2.96 -12.46
C GLU A 127 -19.31 -2.60 -12.53
N ALA A 128 -19.84 -1.87 -11.54
CA ALA A 128 -21.24 -1.43 -11.54
C ALA A 128 -21.54 -0.42 -12.66
N GLU A 129 -20.59 0.46 -13.01
CA GLU A 129 -20.75 1.40 -14.12
C GLU A 129 -20.69 0.67 -15.46
N LEU A 130 -19.81 -0.33 -15.60
CA LEU A 130 -19.78 -1.21 -16.78
C LEU A 130 -21.09 -2.01 -16.91
N ALA A 131 -21.62 -2.54 -15.81
CA ALA A 131 -22.89 -3.25 -15.81
C ALA A 131 -24.05 -2.34 -16.21
N LEU A 132 -24.06 -1.09 -15.76
CA LEU A 132 -25.02 -0.08 -16.21
C LEU A 132 -24.91 0.15 -17.72
N LEU A 133 -23.70 0.25 -18.28
CA LEU A 133 -23.51 0.36 -19.72
C LEU A 133 -24.11 -0.85 -20.46
N GLN A 134 -23.99 -2.07 -19.92
CA GLN A 134 -24.62 -3.24 -20.52
C GLN A 134 -26.16 -3.17 -20.47
N ASP A 135 -26.73 -2.74 -19.36
CA ASP A 135 -28.19 -2.56 -19.21
C ASP A 135 -28.77 -1.52 -20.17
N ILE A 136 -28.00 -0.49 -20.55
CA ILE A 136 -28.44 0.52 -21.52
C ILE A 136 -28.15 0.14 -22.99
N GLY A 137 -27.58 -1.06 -23.23
CA GLY A 137 -27.47 -1.67 -24.56
C GLY A 137 -26.06 -1.88 -25.13
N TYR A 138 -24.99 -1.60 -24.37
CA TYR A 138 -23.63 -1.91 -24.82
C TYR A 138 -23.29 -3.39 -24.66
N ASN A 139 -22.58 -3.98 -25.62
CA ASN A 139 -22.19 -5.39 -25.59
C ASN A 139 -20.67 -5.54 -25.52
N PHE A 140 -20.18 -6.03 -24.38
CA PHE A 140 -18.77 -6.33 -24.13
C PHE A 140 -18.64 -7.35 -23.00
N ASP A 141 -17.47 -8.00 -22.91
CA ASP A 141 -17.16 -8.91 -21.82
C ASP A 141 -16.62 -8.12 -20.62
N ARG A 142 -17.51 -7.72 -19.71
CA ARG A 142 -17.18 -7.03 -18.45
C ARG A 142 -16.14 -7.78 -17.62
N LYS A 143 -16.13 -9.13 -17.68
CA LYS A 143 -15.22 -9.97 -16.91
C LYS A 143 -13.78 -9.93 -17.42
N LEU A 144 -13.51 -9.30 -18.57
CA LEU A 144 -12.14 -8.95 -18.96
C LEU A 144 -11.53 -7.93 -17.99
N TYR A 145 -12.34 -7.02 -17.43
CA TYR A 145 -11.88 -5.95 -16.55
C TYR A 145 -12.01 -6.34 -15.08
N TYR A 146 -13.09 -7.03 -14.69
CA TYR A 146 -13.35 -7.42 -13.30
C TYR A 146 -13.50 -8.93 -13.14
N GLY A 147 -12.83 -9.50 -12.14
CA GLY A 147 -13.10 -10.86 -11.68
C GLY A 147 -14.35 -10.86 -10.80
N ASP A 148 -14.20 -10.29 -9.60
CA ASP A 148 -15.23 -10.17 -8.57
C ASP A 148 -15.29 -8.74 -8.01
N SER A 149 -16.49 -8.37 -7.55
CA SER A 149 -16.70 -7.13 -6.79
C SER A 149 -17.59 -7.38 -5.56
N ILE A 150 -17.23 -6.77 -4.44
CA ILE A 150 -17.94 -6.81 -3.17
C ILE A 150 -18.53 -5.43 -2.88
N TYR A 151 -19.79 -5.24 -3.30
CA TYR A 151 -20.57 -4.04 -2.99
C TYR A 151 -21.37 -4.17 -1.68
N GLU A 152 -21.69 -5.40 -1.25
CA GLU A 152 -22.39 -5.67 0.00
C GLU A 152 -21.49 -5.38 1.20
N SER A 153 -22.03 -4.77 2.26
CA SER A 153 -21.30 -4.53 3.53
C SER A 153 -21.64 -5.58 4.57
N ASN A 154 -20.74 -5.75 5.55
CA ASN A 154 -20.89 -6.69 6.67
C ASN A 154 -20.88 -8.18 6.25
N LEU A 155 -20.20 -8.51 5.14
CA LEU A 155 -19.96 -9.90 4.77
C LEU A 155 -18.80 -10.46 5.62
N LEU A 156 -19.12 -11.23 6.65
CA LEU A 156 -18.11 -11.72 7.62
C LEU A 156 -17.36 -12.99 7.19
N ASN A 157 -17.66 -13.55 6.01
CA ASN A 157 -17.00 -14.76 5.51
C ASN A 157 -17.11 -14.86 3.98
N TRP A 158 -16.76 -13.79 3.26
CA TRP A 158 -16.70 -13.85 1.81
C TRP A 158 -15.46 -14.66 1.38
N GLN A 159 -15.65 -15.53 0.38
CA GLN A 159 -14.60 -16.38 -0.17
C GLN A 159 -14.65 -16.24 -1.69
N SER A 160 -13.50 -16.03 -2.33
CA SER A 160 -13.43 -16.11 -3.81
C SER A 160 -13.85 -17.50 -4.27
N ASP A 161 -14.68 -17.59 -5.29
CA ASP A 161 -15.09 -18.87 -5.91
C ASP A 161 -14.39 -19.13 -7.25
N HIS A 162 -13.66 -18.14 -7.77
CA HIS A 162 -12.80 -18.25 -8.95
C HIS A 162 -11.60 -17.29 -8.88
N GLY A 163 -10.66 -17.49 -9.81
CA GLY A 163 -9.52 -16.59 -10.03
C GLY A 163 -9.78 -15.55 -11.13
N TYR A 164 -8.74 -14.83 -11.55
CA TYR A 164 -8.78 -13.91 -12.68
C TYR A 164 -7.69 -14.25 -13.69
N TYR A 165 -8.09 -14.51 -14.92
CA TYR A 165 -7.23 -15.04 -15.99
C TYR A 165 -7.59 -14.42 -17.32
N ALA A 166 -6.82 -14.71 -18.37
CA ALA A 166 -7.24 -14.37 -19.74
C ALA A 166 -8.61 -14.96 -20.06
N ARG A 167 -9.35 -14.30 -20.96
CA ARG A 167 -10.68 -14.75 -21.38
C ARG A 167 -10.77 -14.95 -22.89
N LYS A 168 -11.56 -15.94 -23.28
CA LYS A 168 -11.95 -16.20 -24.66
C LYS A 168 -13.35 -16.79 -24.70
N ASP A 169 -14.20 -16.25 -25.57
CA ASP A 169 -15.58 -16.71 -25.77
C ASP A 169 -16.39 -16.82 -24.45
N GLY A 170 -16.21 -15.83 -23.56
CA GLY A 170 -16.91 -15.76 -22.26
C GLY A 170 -16.41 -16.74 -21.20
N LYS A 171 -15.23 -17.36 -21.37
CA LYS A 171 -14.66 -18.34 -20.44
C LYS A 171 -13.25 -17.96 -19.98
N TRP A 172 -12.93 -18.30 -18.74
CA TRP A 172 -11.59 -18.18 -18.18
C TRP A 172 -10.63 -19.20 -18.80
N LEU A 173 -9.45 -18.75 -19.18
CA LEU A 173 -8.32 -19.59 -19.58
C LEU A 173 -7.42 -19.77 -18.35
N ILE A 174 -7.76 -20.74 -17.49
CA ILE A 174 -7.12 -20.93 -16.18
C ILE A 174 -5.60 -21.04 -16.34
N GLY A 175 -4.87 -20.22 -15.58
CA GLY A 175 -3.40 -20.16 -15.59
C GLY A 175 -2.81 -19.23 -16.64
N GLU A 176 -3.61 -18.67 -17.56
CA GLU A 176 -3.15 -17.68 -18.53
C GLU A 176 -3.32 -16.25 -17.99
N TYR A 177 -2.31 -15.41 -18.18
CA TYR A 177 -2.35 -14.01 -17.74
C TYR A 177 -3.29 -13.19 -18.61
N ASN A 178 -4.21 -12.46 -17.98
CA ASN A 178 -5.09 -11.53 -18.68
C ASN A 178 -4.29 -10.31 -19.19
N PRO A 179 -4.27 -9.99 -20.49
CA PRO A 179 -3.56 -8.83 -21.00
C PRO A 179 -4.36 -7.50 -20.93
N THR A 180 -5.58 -7.53 -20.38
CA THR A 180 -6.47 -6.36 -20.33
C THR A 180 -5.87 -5.26 -19.45
N GLU A 181 -5.65 -4.09 -20.04
CA GLU A 181 -5.19 -2.88 -19.35
C GLU A 181 -6.23 -2.41 -18.32
N TYR A 182 -5.76 -1.81 -17.22
CA TYR A 182 -6.61 -1.29 -16.13
C TYR A 182 -7.56 -2.33 -15.50
N GLY A 183 -7.34 -3.63 -15.72
CA GLY A 183 -8.12 -4.69 -15.10
C GLY A 183 -8.00 -4.64 -13.58
N VAL A 184 -9.14 -4.75 -12.89
CA VAL A 184 -9.25 -4.82 -11.43
C VAL A 184 -9.85 -6.17 -11.07
N SER A 185 -9.03 -7.13 -10.63
CA SER A 185 -9.51 -8.51 -10.51
C SER A 185 -10.49 -8.70 -9.36
N LEU A 186 -10.15 -8.27 -8.15
CA LEU A 186 -11.07 -8.21 -7.01
C LEU A 186 -11.24 -6.76 -6.57
N HIS A 187 -12.48 -6.27 -6.50
CA HIS A 187 -12.80 -4.96 -5.94
C HIS A 187 -13.61 -5.10 -4.65
N ILE A 188 -13.07 -4.64 -3.52
CA ILE A 188 -13.81 -4.53 -2.25
C ILE A 188 -14.25 -3.08 -2.10
N TYR A 189 -15.48 -2.77 -2.51
CA TYR A 189 -15.99 -1.40 -2.55
C TYR A 189 -16.49 -0.90 -1.19
N SER A 190 -17.09 -1.80 -0.41
CA SER A 190 -17.95 -1.44 0.72
C SER A 190 -17.23 -1.58 2.08
N LYS A 191 -17.96 -1.72 3.20
CA LYS A 191 -17.39 -1.69 4.56
C LYS A 191 -17.68 -2.93 5.39
N ASN A 192 -16.87 -3.13 6.44
CA ASN A 192 -17.01 -4.18 7.46
C ASN A 192 -16.98 -5.61 6.91
N ASN A 193 -16.27 -5.86 5.81
CA ASN A 193 -16.19 -7.19 5.22
C ASN A 193 -14.96 -7.96 5.72
N ILE A 194 -15.07 -9.28 5.78
CA ILE A 194 -13.96 -10.22 5.88
C ILE A 194 -13.97 -11.04 4.59
N ALA A 195 -12.99 -10.77 3.73
CA ALA A 195 -12.86 -11.38 2.42
C ALA A 195 -11.59 -12.25 2.36
N THR A 196 -11.72 -13.48 1.86
CA THR A 196 -10.58 -14.36 1.61
C THR A 196 -10.42 -14.60 0.11
N GLN A 197 -9.28 -14.22 -0.44
CA GLN A 197 -8.86 -14.58 -1.80
C GLN A 197 -8.05 -15.88 -1.75
N SER A 198 -8.58 -16.92 -2.38
CA SER A 198 -8.03 -18.29 -2.37
C SER A 198 -7.78 -18.87 -3.78
N HIS A 199 -8.02 -18.07 -4.82
CA HIS A 199 -7.75 -18.43 -6.21
C HIS A 199 -6.78 -17.44 -6.85
N ASP A 200 -6.02 -17.90 -7.84
CA ASP A 200 -5.00 -17.07 -8.49
C ASP A 200 -5.61 -15.90 -9.29
N ILE A 201 -4.97 -14.75 -9.18
CA ILE A 201 -5.17 -13.56 -9.99
C ILE A 201 -3.92 -13.38 -10.84
N LEU A 202 -4.05 -13.55 -12.17
CA LEU A 202 -2.95 -13.47 -13.13
C LEU A 202 -3.27 -12.41 -14.19
N SER A 203 -2.60 -11.26 -14.11
CA SER A 203 -2.70 -10.18 -15.08
C SER A 203 -1.34 -9.78 -15.63
N SER A 204 -1.31 -9.37 -16.90
CA SER A 204 -0.17 -8.79 -17.61
C SER A 204 -0.51 -7.44 -18.24
N GLY A 205 -1.73 -6.94 -18.03
CA GLY A 205 -2.17 -5.65 -18.54
C GLY A 205 -1.49 -4.48 -17.82
N VAL A 206 -1.23 -3.42 -18.58
CA VAL A 206 -0.68 -2.16 -18.06
C VAL A 206 -1.66 -1.56 -17.05
N ALA A 207 -1.12 -1.00 -15.96
CA ALA A 207 -1.87 -0.36 -14.88
C ALA A 207 -2.97 -1.24 -14.26
N ALA A 208 -2.86 -2.58 -14.38
CA ALA A 208 -3.77 -3.50 -13.72
C ALA A 208 -3.59 -3.47 -12.20
N SER A 209 -4.70 -3.60 -11.48
CA SER A 209 -4.70 -3.78 -10.02
C SER A 209 -5.24 -5.18 -9.71
N GLY A 210 -4.45 -6.01 -9.03
CA GLY A 210 -4.91 -7.37 -8.71
C GLY A 210 -6.12 -7.31 -7.78
N ILE A 211 -5.93 -6.69 -6.62
CA ILE A 211 -7.00 -6.44 -5.65
C ILE A 211 -7.05 -4.94 -5.37
N ARG A 212 -8.23 -4.32 -5.44
CA ARG A 212 -8.47 -2.94 -5.00
C ARG A 212 -9.42 -2.94 -3.79
N ILE A 213 -9.08 -2.21 -2.75
CA ILE A 213 -9.90 -2.04 -1.54
C ILE A 213 -10.25 -0.56 -1.37
N ASP A 214 -11.53 -0.29 -1.21
CA ASP A 214 -12.11 0.98 -0.80
C ASP A 214 -12.98 0.75 0.48
N GLY A 215 -13.75 1.75 0.89
CA GLY A 215 -14.67 1.67 2.01
C GLY A 215 -13.98 1.72 3.38
N SER A 216 -14.47 1.02 4.39
CA SER A 216 -13.84 1.08 5.72
C SER A 216 -13.97 -0.22 6.52
N ASN A 217 -13.01 -0.44 7.42
CA ASN A 217 -12.98 -1.57 8.35
C ASN A 217 -13.11 -2.94 7.64
N ASN A 218 -12.51 -3.07 6.46
CA ASN A 218 -12.43 -4.36 5.75
C ASN A 218 -11.20 -5.15 6.20
N GLN A 219 -11.36 -6.46 6.34
CA GLN A 219 -10.27 -7.42 6.47
C GLN A 219 -10.12 -8.20 5.16
N LEU A 220 -8.94 -8.15 4.56
CA LEU A 220 -8.57 -9.01 3.43
C LEU A 220 -7.59 -10.09 3.91
N ILE A 221 -7.88 -11.33 3.57
CA ILE A 221 -7.00 -12.48 3.77
C ILE A 221 -6.59 -12.99 2.39
N ILE A 222 -5.30 -12.91 2.09
CA ILE A 222 -4.71 -13.61 0.93
C ILE A 222 -4.27 -14.97 1.45
N ALA A 223 -4.92 -16.04 0.97
CA ALA A 223 -4.68 -17.39 1.47
C ALA A 223 -3.29 -17.90 1.06
N ASN A 224 -2.83 -18.94 1.76
CA ASN A 224 -1.65 -19.70 1.35
C ASN A 224 -1.84 -20.25 -0.08
N ASP A 225 -0.72 -20.46 -0.78
CA ASP A 225 -0.69 -21.01 -2.15
C ASP A 225 -1.49 -20.20 -3.19
N THR A 226 -1.87 -18.96 -2.88
CA THR A 226 -2.60 -18.06 -3.78
C THR A 226 -1.66 -17.04 -4.40
N LYS A 227 -1.71 -16.90 -5.72
CA LYS A 227 -0.91 -15.91 -6.47
C LYS A 227 -1.75 -14.72 -6.85
N VAL A 228 -1.28 -13.52 -6.56
CA VAL A 228 -1.80 -12.27 -7.12
C VAL A 228 -0.66 -11.60 -7.87
N TYR A 229 -0.61 -11.88 -9.16
CA TYR A 229 0.44 -11.43 -10.05
C TYR A 229 -0.10 -10.42 -11.06
N THR A 230 0.46 -9.22 -11.06
CA THR A 230 0.17 -8.18 -12.05
C THR A 230 1.47 -7.74 -12.69
N LEU A 231 1.78 -8.27 -13.87
CA LEU A 231 3.10 -8.16 -14.50
C LEU A 231 3.22 -7.05 -15.55
N GLY A 232 2.14 -6.32 -15.80
CA GLY A 232 2.16 -5.17 -16.71
C GLY A 232 2.86 -3.96 -16.09
N ASP A 233 3.23 -2.99 -16.92
CA ASP A 233 3.85 -1.75 -16.44
C ASP A 233 2.87 -0.95 -15.57
N TYR A 234 3.40 -0.26 -14.56
CA TYR A 234 2.65 0.61 -13.63
C TYR A 234 1.53 -0.10 -12.86
N SER A 235 1.61 -1.43 -12.74
CA SER A 235 0.62 -2.25 -12.07
C SER A 235 0.85 -2.33 -10.56
N ASN A 236 -0.19 -2.77 -9.87
CA ASN A 236 -0.08 -3.18 -8.47
C ASN A 236 -0.75 -4.53 -8.21
N ALA A 237 -0.23 -5.31 -7.27
CA ALA A 237 -0.87 -6.58 -6.90
C ALA A 237 -2.01 -6.35 -5.90
N LEU A 238 -1.80 -5.44 -4.95
CA LEU A 238 -2.80 -4.99 -3.99
C LEU A 238 -2.76 -3.46 -3.91
N LEU A 239 -3.90 -2.81 -4.14
CA LEU A 239 -4.13 -1.39 -3.94
C LEU A 239 -5.16 -1.20 -2.82
N ILE A 240 -4.77 -0.49 -1.76
CA ILE A 240 -5.71 0.03 -0.76
C ILE A 240 -5.89 1.51 -1.07
N ALA A 241 -7.07 1.84 -1.60
CA ALA A 241 -7.33 3.09 -2.32
C ALA A 241 -8.15 4.11 -1.55
N TYR A 242 -8.94 3.70 -0.56
CA TYR A 242 -9.81 4.67 0.10
C TYR A 242 -10.32 4.21 1.48
N GLY A 243 -10.46 5.19 2.38
CA GLY A 243 -11.18 5.11 3.64
C GLY A 243 -10.27 4.81 4.83
N LYS A 244 -10.68 3.90 5.72
CA LYS A 244 -9.93 3.67 6.97
C LYS A 244 -10.08 2.27 7.56
N ASP A 245 -9.15 1.96 8.46
CA ASP A 245 -9.14 0.82 9.36
C ASP A 245 -9.09 -0.55 8.66
N HIS A 246 -8.48 -0.62 7.47
CA HIS A 246 -8.30 -1.90 6.79
C HIS A 246 -7.26 -2.78 7.51
N VAL A 247 -7.51 -4.09 7.49
CA VAL A 247 -6.59 -5.11 8.01
C VAL A 247 -6.25 -6.07 6.88
N ILE A 248 -4.96 -6.26 6.61
CA ILE A 248 -4.48 -7.14 5.55
C ILE A 248 -3.70 -8.29 6.17
N GLU A 249 -4.16 -9.51 5.93
CA GLU A 249 -3.49 -10.76 6.30
C GLU A 249 -2.94 -11.44 5.05
N HIS A 250 -1.65 -11.26 4.79
CA HIS A 250 -1.00 -11.79 3.60
C HIS A 250 -0.28 -13.10 3.91
N ASN A 251 -0.72 -14.21 3.28
CA ASN A 251 -0.09 -15.53 3.38
C ASN A 251 0.34 -16.11 2.03
N GLY A 252 -0.04 -15.48 0.92
CA GLY A 252 0.22 -15.98 -0.43
C GLY A 252 1.40 -15.29 -1.10
N GLU A 253 1.28 -15.05 -2.41
CA GLU A 253 2.27 -14.32 -3.19
C GLU A 253 1.66 -13.07 -3.86
N LEU A 254 2.22 -11.89 -3.55
CA LEU A 254 1.95 -10.64 -4.27
C LEU A 254 3.15 -10.30 -5.15
N LYS A 255 2.92 -10.11 -6.45
CA LYS A 255 3.99 -9.82 -7.41
C LYS A 255 3.58 -8.76 -8.44
N ALA A 256 4.34 -7.68 -8.51
CA ALA A 256 4.18 -6.62 -9.52
C ALA A 256 5.55 -6.23 -10.11
N THR A 257 5.96 -6.89 -11.19
CA THR A 257 7.33 -6.77 -11.73
C THR A 257 7.42 -6.15 -13.12
N GLY A 258 6.33 -5.58 -13.65
CA GLY A 258 6.41 -4.69 -14.80
C GLY A 258 7.19 -3.42 -14.44
N LYS A 259 7.43 -2.53 -15.40
CA LYS A 259 8.10 -1.25 -15.11
C LYS A 259 7.34 -0.49 -14.02
N GLU A 260 8.05 0.00 -13.00
CA GLU A 260 7.45 0.76 -11.89
C GLU A 260 6.30 0.04 -11.14
N GLY A 261 6.34 -1.30 -11.11
CA GLY A 261 5.35 -2.13 -10.44
C GLY A 261 5.48 -2.12 -8.91
N ILE A 262 4.34 -2.06 -8.22
CA ILE A 262 4.25 -1.99 -6.76
C ILE A 262 3.48 -3.20 -6.23
N ALA A 263 4.06 -4.02 -5.36
CA ALA A 263 3.32 -5.19 -4.87
C ALA A 263 2.14 -4.77 -3.97
N ILE A 264 2.39 -3.94 -2.95
CA ILE A 264 1.36 -3.38 -2.07
C ILE A 264 1.41 -1.85 -2.18
N ASN A 265 0.38 -1.27 -2.79
CA ASN A 265 0.21 0.17 -2.95
C ASN A 265 -0.84 0.68 -1.96
N ILE A 266 -0.46 1.59 -1.07
CA ILE A 266 -1.33 2.17 -0.06
C ILE A 266 -1.41 3.67 -0.34
N ASP A 267 -2.47 4.07 -1.05
CA ASP A 267 -2.50 5.35 -1.74
C ASP A 267 -3.94 5.77 -2.02
N PHE A 268 -4.34 6.96 -1.53
CA PHE A 268 -5.64 7.53 -1.88
C PHE A 268 -5.71 7.99 -3.33
N GLY A 269 -4.57 8.16 -3.99
CA GLY A 269 -4.44 8.72 -5.33
C GLY A 269 -4.72 10.21 -5.37
N ASP A 270 -4.73 10.73 -6.58
CA ASP A 270 -5.10 12.11 -6.88
C ASP A 270 -6.59 12.24 -7.24
N ASN A 271 -7.11 13.45 -7.06
CA ASN A 271 -8.42 13.80 -7.57
C ASN A 271 -8.39 13.97 -9.09
N THR A 272 -9.24 13.26 -9.82
CA THR A 272 -9.41 13.47 -11.27
C THR A 272 -9.91 14.86 -11.64
N LEU A 273 -10.57 15.57 -10.71
CA LEU A 273 -10.91 16.99 -10.87
C LEU A 273 -9.78 17.96 -10.51
N GLY A 274 -8.70 17.46 -9.91
CA GLY A 274 -7.54 18.23 -9.48
C GLY A 274 -7.51 18.44 -7.95
N ASN A 275 -6.32 18.23 -7.37
CA ASN A 275 -6.09 18.34 -5.93
C ASN A 275 -6.24 19.78 -5.37
N ALA A 276 -6.33 20.78 -6.26
CA ALA A 276 -6.61 22.16 -5.86
C ALA A 276 -8.07 22.35 -5.44
N GLU A 277 -9.00 21.58 -6.02
CA GLU A 277 -10.43 21.66 -5.69
C GLU A 277 -10.72 20.90 -4.40
N GLU A 278 -10.25 19.66 -4.33
CA GLU A 278 -10.40 18.82 -3.15
C GLU A 278 -9.24 17.84 -3.03
N TYR A 279 -8.73 17.65 -1.81
CA TYR A 279 -7.69 16.68 -1.47
C TYR A 279 -8.07 15.84 -0.26
N ARG A 280 -7.89 14.53 -0.36
CA ARG A 280 -8.24 13.57 0.69
C ARG A 280 -7.09 12.67 1.06
N GLY A 281 -7.12 12.20 2.31
CA GLY A 281 -6.16 11.27 2.86
C GLY A 281 -6.47 10.93 4.30
N SER A 282 -5.67 10.06 4.92
CA SER A 282 -5.75 9.80 6.35
C SER A 282 -5.55 11.09 7.14
N TYR A 283 -6.55 11.49 7.92
CA TYR A 283 -6.63 12.75 8.65
C TYR A 283 -6.49 14.02 7.79
N ILE A 284 -6.73 13.90 6.47
CA ILE A 284 -6.62 14.99 5.51
C ILE A 284 -7.94 15.11 4.75
N HIS A 285 -8.59 16.26 4.87
CA HIS A 285 -9.64 16.68 3.96
C HIS A 285 -9.48 18.18 3.73
N GLN A 286 -9.15 18.56 2.49
CA GLN A 286 -9.01 19.94 2.08
C GLN A 286 -9.97 20.24 0.94
N MET A 287 -10.67 21.37 1.01
CA MET A 287 -11.43 21.93 -0.10
C MET A 287 -10.91 23.33 -0.42
N SER A 288 -10.54 23.57 -1.68
CA SER A 288 -9.91 24.81 -2.15
C SER A 288 -8.75 25.26 -1.25
N GLY A 289 -7.94 24.30 -0.78
CA GLY A 289 -6.79 24.52 0.11
C GLY A 289 -7.11 24.73 1.60
N ASN A 290 -8.38 24.65 2.01
CA ASN A 290 -8.78 24.81 3.41
C ASN A 290 -9.12 23.46 4.04
N ASN A 291 -8.57 23.18 5.22
CA ASN A 291 -8.91 21.99 5.99
C ASN A 291 -10.39 21.99 6.39
N GLN A 292 -11.03 20.83 6.31
CA GLN A 292 -12.41 20.60 6.70
C GLN A 292 -12.48 19.79 8.01
N ASP A 293 -13.56 19.99 8.78
CA ASP A 293 -13.77 19.38 10.10
C ASP A 293 -14.74 18.16 10.06
N ASP A 294 -14.85 17.48 8.92
CA ASP A 294 -15.82 16.41 8.61
C ASP A 294 -15.14 15.08 8.19
N LEU A 295 -13.96 14.81 8.75
CA LEU A 295 -13.17 13.62 8.45
C LEU A 295 -13.94 12.32 8.71
N ALA A 296 -14.75 12.27 9.76
CA ALA A 296 -15.45 11.05 10.17
C ALA A 296 -16.51 10.63 9.17
N GLU A 297 -17.17 11.61 8.58
CA GLU A 297 -18.22 11.41 7.60
C GLU A 297 -17.65 10.85 6.28
N TYR A 298 -16.43 11.27 5.91
CA TYR A 298 -15.70 10.72 4.75
C TYR A 298 -14.77 9.53 5.08
N ASN A 299 -14.90 8.91 6.26
CA ASN A 299 -14.04 7.81 6.71
C ASN A 299 -12.53 8.11 6.62
N LEU A 300 -12.13 9.36 6.88
CA LEU A 300 -10.74 9.83 6.84
C LEU A 300 -10.14 10.02 8.23
N ASP A 301 -10.94 9.91 9.30
CA ASP A 301 -10.53 10.03 10.71
C ASP A 301 -9.81 8.77 11.24
N GLY A 302 -8.99 8.13 10.41
CA GLY A 302 -8.28 6.90 10.73
C GLY A 302 -7.09 6.65 9.82
N ALA A 303 -6.28 5.66 10.20
CA ALA A 303 -5.29 5.09 9.30
C ALA A 303 -6.00 4.42 8.13
N LEU A 304 -5.52 4.60 6.90
CA LEU A 304 -6.02 3.86 5.75
C LEU A 304 -5.85 2.36 5.99
N VAL A 305 -4.67 1.95 6.46
CA VAL A 305 -4.40 0.59 6.90
C VAL A 305 -4.09 0.59 8.39
N LYS A 306 -4.93 -0.10 9.16
CA LYS A 306 -4.71 -0.31 10.60
C LYS A 306 -3.59 -1.32 10.84
N SER A 307 -3.58 -2.42 10.09
CA SER A 307 -2.54 -3.44 10.22
C SER A 307 -2.28 -4.10 8.88
N LEU A 308 -1.02 -4.08 8.45
CA LEU A 308 -0.53 -4.88 7.33
C LEU A 308 0.33 -6.01 7.88
N ASN A 309 -0.10 -7.25 7.72
CA ASN A 309 0.56 -8.43 8.27
C ASN A 309 1.09 -9.31 7.13
N LEU A 310 2.41 -9.32 6.97
CA LEU A 310 3.14 -10.21 6.07
C LEU A 310 3.54 -11.46 6.86
N ASN A 311 2.82 -12.56 6.68
CA ASN A 311 3.05 -13.79 7.44
C ASN A 311 4.26 -14.57 6.92
N ALA A 312 4.76 -15.53 7.70
CA ALA A 312 6.04 -16.20 7.46
C ALA A 312 6.18 -16.91 6.09
N ALA A 313 5.07 -17.38 5.51
CA ALA A 313 5.06 -18.03 4.20
C ALA A 313 4.82 -17.06 3.03
N SER A 314 4.57 -15.78 3.32
CA SER A 314 4.18 -14.80 2.30
C SER A 314 5.36 -14.36 1.43
N SER A 315 5.06 -13.96 0.20
CA SER A 315 6.02 -13.32 -0.70
C SER A 315 5.45 -12.01 -1.24
N THR A 316 6.24 -10.95 -1.20
CA THR A 316 5.87 -9.60 -1.65
C THR A 316 6.99 -9.04 -2.51
N ILE A 317 6.76 -8.94 -3.82
CA ILE A 317 7.80 -8.60 -4.80
C ILE A 317 7.33 -7.49 -5.75
N GLY A 318 7.97 -6.33 -5.69
CA GLY A 318 7.72 -5.20 -6.59
C GLY A 318 9.00 -4.68 -7.25
N SER A 319 8.90 -4.20 -8.49
CA SER A 319 10.08 -3.65 -9.19
C SER A 319 10.40 -2.22 -8.78
N LEU A 320 9.39 -1.42 -8.40
CA LEU A 320 9.57 -0.12 -7.74
C LEU A 320 9.60 -0.29 -6.23
N ALA A 321 8.57 -0.95 -5.69
CA ALA A 321 8.41 -1.11 -4.25
C ALA A 321 7.66 -2.39 -3.92
N SER A 322 8.12 -3.10 -2.89
CA SER A 322 7.34 -4.17 -2.27
C SER A 322 6.16 -3.60 -1.47
N ILE A 323 6.39 -2.47 -0.79
CA ILE A 323 5.36 -1.69 -0.10
C ILE A 323 5.59 -0.22 -0.43
N TYR A 324 4.55 0.47 -0.90
CA TYR A 324 4.56 1.91 -1.09
C TYR A 324 3.40 2.56 -0.31
N ILE A 325 3.71 3.62 0.41
CA ILE A 325 2.76 4.44 1.16
C ILE A 325 2.85 5.88 0.66
N ALA A 326 1.76 6.39 0.10
CA ALA A 326 1.67 7.75 -0.41
C ALA A 326 1.70 8.82 0.71
N ASP A 327 1.91 10.08 0.33
CA ASP A 327 1.99 11.22 1.27
C ASP A 327 0.64 11.57 1.93
N ASN A 328 -0.46 11.02 1.41
CA ASN A 328 -1.82 11.15 1.92
C ASN A 328 -2.33 9.89 2.63
N ALA A 329 -1.52 8.85 2.75
CA ALA A 329 -1.93 7.58 3.34
C ALA A 329 -1.17 7.32 4.65
N TYR A 330 -1.91 7.16 5.75
CA TYR A 330 -1.32 6.71 7.01
C TYR A 330 -1.52 5.20 7.19
N VAL A 331 -0.44 4.51 7.53
CA VAL A 331 -0.45 3.12 8.00
C VAL A 331 -0.07 3.09 9.46
N ASN A 332 -0.89 2.50 10.31
CA ASN A 332 -0.59 2.43 11.74
C ASN A 332 0.53 1.41 12.03
N THR A 333 0.34 0.16 11.60
CA THR A 333 1.32 -0.90 11.86
C THR A 333 1.57 -1.76 10.64
N ILE A 334 2.84 -2.07 10.39
CA ILE A 334 3.29 -3.06 9.43
C ILE A 334 4.07 -4.13 10.21
N ASN A 335 3.61 -5.37 10.13
CA ASN A 335 4.28 -6.51 10.74
C ASN A 335 4.82 -7.42 9.64
N ILE A 336 6.13 -7.60 9.61
CA ILE A 336 6.79 -8.52 8.70
C ILE A 336 7.35 -9.67 9.53
N ALA A 337 6.67 -10.81 9.47
CA ALA A 337 7.06 -12.01 10.19
C ALA A 337 8.39 -12.55 9.67
N GLN A 338 9.13 -13.23 10.55
CA GLN A 338 10.31 -14.00 10.16
C GLN A 338 9.97 -14.89 8.97
N TRP A 339 10.88 -14.97 7.99
CA TRP A 339 10.78 -15.77 6.77
C TRP A 339 9.85 -15.24 5.67
N ALA A 340 9.08 -14.18 5.92
CA ALA A 340 8.35 -13.51 4.86
C ALA A 340 9.34 -13.03 3.78
N LYS A 341 9.06 -13.33 2.51
CA LYS A 341 9.92 -12.90 1.42
C LYS A 341 9.55 -11.49 0.98
N VAL A 342 10.49 -10.56 1.06
CA VAL A 342 10.31 -9.17 0.61
C VAL A 342 11.44 -8.81 -0.35
N GLU A 343 11.07 -8.47 -1.59
CA GLU A 343 12.01 -7.98 -2.62
C GLU A 343 11.44 -6.72 -3.31
N GLY A 344 12.23 -5.64 -3.28
CA GLY A 344 11.81 -4.30 -3.69
C GLY A 344 11.64 -3.39 -2.48
N ASP A 345 11.81 -2.08 -2.68
CA ASP A 345 11.90 -1.12 -1.57
C ASP A 345 10.60 -1.03 -0.74
N ILE A 346 10.75 -0.70 0.54
CA ILE A 346 9.66 -0.35 1.45
C ILE A 346 9.69 1.17 1.58
N ILE A 347 8.75 1.85 0.95
CA ILE A 347 8.75 3.31 0.79
C ILE A 347 7.54 3.90 1.51
N SER A 348 7.78 4.97 2.28
CA SER A 348 6.72 5.80 2.81
C SER A 348 7.03 7.28 2.61
N ASN A 349 6.14 7.94 1.89
CA ASN A 349 6.12 9.39 1.71
C ASN A 349 5.21 10.08 2.74
N TRP A 350 4.59 9.32 3.64
CA TRP A 350 3.79 9.87 4.73
C TRP A 350 4.68 10.70 5.66
N ASP A 351 4.27 11.94 5.90
CA ASP A 351 4.92 12.85 6.85
C ASP A 351 3.92 13.22 7.96
N PRO A 352 4.18 12.87 9.23
CA PRO A 352 3.35 13.28 10.36
C PRO A 352 3.30 14.80 10.55
N ASN A 353 4.13 15.56 9.83
CA ASN A 353 4.16 17.02 9.78
C ASN A 353 3.73 17.61 8.43
N ASN A 354 3.12 16.79 7.56
CA ASN A 354 2.62 17.23 6.26
C ASN A 354 1.79 18.52 6.40
N GLU A 355 2.06 19.50 5.55
CA GLU A 355 1.38 20.80 5.57
C GLU A 355 -0.14 20.70 5.36
N LYS A 356 -0.60 19.63 4.70
CA LYS A 356 -2.02 19.36 4.46
C LYS A 356 -2.75 18.80 5.68
N LEU A 357 -2.02 18.37 6.71
CA LEU A 357 -2.63 17.97 7.98
C LEU A 357 -3.08 19.20 8.77
N ALA A 358 -4.28 19.10 9.36
CA ALA A 358 -4.69 20.07 10.37
C ALA A 358 -3.75 20.02 11.59
N ASN A 359 -3.50 21.17 12.21
CA ASN A 359 -2.48 21.29 13.25
C ASN A 359 -2.71 20.34 14.44
N GLN A 360 -3.97 19.98 14.75
CA GLN A 360 -4.26 19.01 15.82
C GLN A 360 -3.80 17.58 15.53
N TYR A 361 -3.50 17.25 14.26
CA TYR A 361 -3.09 15.93 13.80
C TYR A 361 -1.59 15.82 13.54
N LYS A 362 -0.86 16.94 13.60
CA LYS A 362 0.58 16.94 13.40
C LYS A 362 1.31 16.22 14.54
N ASP A 363 2.49 15.69 14.23
CA ASP A 363 3.36 14.97 15.16
C ASP A 363 2.70 13.73 15.83
N SER A 364 1.57 13.23 15.29
CA SER A 364 0.73 12.26 16.00
C SER A 364 0.63 10.87 15.36
N PHE A 365 1.11 10.68 14.13
CA PHE A 365 0.84 9.47 13.35
C PHE A 365 2.11 8.91 12.70
N TYR A 366 2.90 8.18 13.49
CA TYR A 366 4.08 7.47 13.02
C TYR A 366 3.74 6.01 12.76
N THR A 367 4.35 5.40 11.74
CA THR A 367 4.10 4.00 11.38
C THR A 367 5.05 3.09 12.14
N ASP A 368 4.53 2.14 12.90
CA ASP A 368 5.32 1.08 13.50
C ASP A 368 5.66 0.03 12.44
N LEU A 369 6.94 -0.07 12.09
CA LEU A 369 7.46 -1.06 11.15
C LEU A 369 8.21 -2.15 11.91
N ASN A 370 7.56 -3.29 12.09
CA ASN A 370 8.05 -4.39 12.93
C ASN A 370 8.62 -5.52 12.06
N PHE A 371 9.89 -5.86 12.28
CA PHE A 371 10.51 -7.06 11.76
C PHE A 371 10.56 -8.11 12.86
N GLY A 372 9.78 -9.19 12.69
CA GLY A 372 9.55 -10.19 13.73
C GLY A 372 8.54 -9.75 14.79
N SER A 373 8.20 -10.66 15.70
CA SER A 373 7.19 -10.46 16.74
C SER A 373 7.80 -10.08 18.08
N ASP A 374 7.21 -9.13 18.82
CA ASP A 374 7.65 -8.82 20.19
C ASP A 374 7.20 -9.91 21.20
N SER A 375 6.24 -10.76 20.79
CA SER A 375 5.74 -11.90 21.56
C SER A 375 6.66 -13.12 21.50
N SER A 376 7.65 -13.17 20.59
CA SER A 376 8.68 -14.19 20.58
C SER A 376 9.72 -13.92 21.67
N LEU A 377 9.30 -14.09 22.92
CA LEU A 377 10.19 -14.47 24.02
C LEU A 377 10.74 -15.90 23.83
N SER A 378 11.07 -16.32 22.60
CA SER A 378 12.06 -17.37 22.41
C SER A 378 13.45 -16.74 22.45
N ARG A 379 13.85 -16.36 23.67
CA ARG A 379 15.22 -16.02 24.11
C ARG A 379 16.21 -17.20 23.95
N ALA A 380 16.07 -17.99 22.89
CA ALA A 380 16.69 -19.31 22.77
C ALA A 380 17.17 -19.62 21.34
N ALA A 381 17.87 -18.69 20.68
CA ALA A 381 18.81 -19.03 19.61
C ALA A 381 19.84 -17.90 19.42
N PHE A 382 20.47 -17.44 20.50
CA PHE A 382 21.43 -16.33 20.48
C PHE A 382 22.75 -16.61 19.72
N ASN A 383 22.91 -17.72 19.00
CA ASN A 383 24.23 -18.11 18.45
C ASN A 383 24.23 -18.89 17.12
N ALA A 384 23.11 -18.99 16.39
CA ALA A 384 23.13 -19.63 15.08
C ALA A 384 23.09 -18.56 13.98
N LEU A 385 24.23 -18.39 13.28
CA LEU A 385 24.33 -17.66 12.01
C LEU A 385 23.30 -18.15 10.95
N ASP A 386 22.69 -19.32 11.16
CA ASP A 386 21.72 -19.97 10.28
C ASP A 386 20.24 -19.58 10.50
N ASN A 387 19.91 -18.79 11.53
CA ASN A 387 18.51 -18.39 11.81
C ASN A 387 18.13 -17.00 11.27
N THR A 388 19.00 -16.37 10.50
CA THR A 388 18.76 -15.02 9.99
C THR A 388 18.06 -15.07 8.64
N TRP A 389 16.87 -14.48 8.54
CA TRP A 389 16.14 -14.31 7.28
C TRP A 389 16.54 -12.99 6.61
N SER A 390 16.35 -12.89 5.30
CA SER A 390 16.79 -11.73 4.52
C SER A 390 15.63 -10.99 3.88
N VAL A 391 15.68 -9.66 4.01
CA VAL A 391 14.81 -8.71 3.30
C VAL A 391 15.67 -7.96 2.28
N LYS A 392 15.25 -7.95 1.01
CA LYS A 392 15.98 -7.25 -0.06
C LYS A 392 15.22 -5.98 -0.44
N ALA A 393 15.46 -4.94 0.34
CA ALA A 393 14.77 -3.66 0.20
C ALA A 393 15.63 -2.56 0.81
N ASN A 394 15.57 -1.36 0.24
CA ASN A 394 15.75 -0.17 1.05
C ASN A 394 14.49 0.06 1.90
N VAL A 395 14.66 0.54 3.12
CA VAL A 395 13.58 1.04 3.97
C VAL A 395 13.64 2.56 3.96
N LEU A 396 12.67 3.21 3.32
CA LEU A 396 12.65 4.65 3.05
C LEU A 396 11.42 5.29 3.68
N GLY A 397 11.50 5.64 4.97
CA GLY A 397 10.46 6.37 5.69
C GLY A 397 11.09 7.23 6.79
N TYR A 398 11.99 8.11 6.37
CA TYR A 398 12.82 8.94 7.26
C TYR A 398 11.99 9.82 8.20
N ASP A 399 10.80 10.23 7.75
CA ASP A 399 9.94 11.14 8.48
C ASP A 399 8.93 10.42 9.38
N ASN A 400 8.64 9.12 9.16
CA ASN A 400 7.54 8.44 9.84
C ASN A 400 7.79 7.03 10.39
N PHE A 401 8.77 6.27 9.89
CA PHE A 401 8.95 4.89 10.32
C PHE A 401 9.59 4.82 11.70
N LYS A 402 8.87 4.23 12.65
CA LYS A 402 9.43 3.71 13.89
C LYS A 402 9.77 2.24 13.66
N MET A 403 11.01 2.00 13.26
CA MET A 403 11.47 0.65 12.90
C MET A 403 11.84 -0.12 14.16
N ASN A 404 11.30 -1.32 14.31
CA ASN A 404 11.59 -2.24 15.40
C ASN A 404 12.15 -3.55 14.84
N VAL A 405 13.37 -3.89 15.23
CA VAL A 405 13.99 -5.19 14.92
C VAL A 405 13.83 -6.09 16.13
N ASN A 406 12.76 -6.88 16.14
CA ASN A 406 12.38 -7.73 17.27
C ASN A 406 13.02 -9.14 17.17
N GLU A 407 13.33 -9.59 15.95
CA GLU A 407 13.98 -10.86 15.65
C GLU A 407 15.17 -10.66 14.70
N ASN A 408 16.04 -11.66 14.56
CA ASN A 408 17.24 -11.55 13.73
C ASN A 408 16.87 -11.19 12.27
N LEU A 409 17.51 -10.16 11.72
CA LEU A 409 17.20 -9.60 10.41
C LEU A 409 18.49 -9.30 9.64
N ASN A 410 18.58 -9.83 8.41
CA ASN A 410 19.53 -9.35 7.41
C ASN A 410 18.81 -8.44 6.42
N LEU A 411 18.99 -7.14 6.55
CA LEU A 411 18.50 -6.17 5.57
C LEU A 411 19.56 -5.98 4.49
N GLN A 412 19.23 -6.43 3.27
CA GLN A 412 20.03 -6.23 2.07
C GLN A 412 19.57 -4.94 1.39
N GLY A 413 20.03 -3.81 1.93
CA GLY A 413 19.67 -2.46 1.50
C GLY A 413 19.96 -1.43 2.59
N SER A 414 19.64 -0.17 2.31
CA SER A 414 19.78 0.93 3.26
C SER A 414 18.50 1.16 4.06
N ALA A 415 18.60 1.81 5.22
CA ALA A 415 17.45 2.21 6.03
C ALA A 415 17.52 3.69 6.39
N PHE A 416 16.42 4.40 6.12
CA PHE A 416 16.18 5.79 6.44
C PHE A 416 14.86 5.84 7.21
N VAL A 417 14.94 6.05 8.52
CA VAL A 417 13.81 5.87 9.44
C VAL A 417 13.73 7.02 10.45
N TYR A 418 12.56 7.20 11.04
CA TYR A 418 12.37 8.22 12.08
C TYR A 418 13.04 7.79 13.39
N ASP A 419 12.65 6.64 13.93
CA ASP A 419 13.26 6.00 15.09
C ASP A 419 13.69 4.57 14.74
N LEU A 420 14.71 4.05 15.43
CA LEU A 420 15.11 2.65 15.35
C LEU A 420 15.29 2.04 16.75
N ASN A 421 14.57 0.96 17.03
CA ASN A 421 14.76 0.13 18.20
C ASN A 421 15.29 -1.25 17.77
N ASN A 422 16.54 -1.56 18.15
CA ASN A 422 17.15 -2.85 17.86
C ASN A 422 17.16 -3.74 19.11
N LYS A 423 16.38 -4.83 19.08
CA LYS A 423 16.25 -5.81 20.17
C LYS A 423 16.92 -7.15 19.86
N ALA A 424 17.39 -7.36 18.63
CA ALA A 424 17.92 -8.63 18.14
C ALA A 424 19.23 -8.43 17.34
N HIS A 425 19.60 -9.41 16.51
CA HIS A 425 20.71 -9.24 15.58
C HIS A 425 20.21 -8.58 14.30
N PHE A 426 20.53 -7.30 14.12
CA PHE A 426 20.26 -6.54 12.91
C PHE A 426 21.53 -6.42 12.07
N SER A 427 21.55 -7.01 10.88
CA SER A 427 22.64 -6.84 9.93
C SER A 427 22.22 -6.00 8.74
N LEU A 428 23.02 -4.98 8.45
CA LEU A 428 22.87 -4.11 7.30
C LEU A 428 23.91 -4.48 6.24
N LEU A 429 23.46 -5.10 5.15
CA LEU A 429 24.29 -5.67 4.09
C LEU A 429 24.00 -4.96 2.76
N GLY A 430 25.02 -4.79 1.91
CA GLY A 430 24.84 -4.19 0.58
C GLY A 430 23.97 -5.08 -0.32
N ALA A 431 22.92 -4.50 -0.92
CA ALA A 431 21.94 -5.23 -1.75
C ALA A 431 22.57 -5.90 -3.00
N ASP A 432 23.60 -5.28 -3.54
CA ASP A 432 24.33 -5.71 -4.74
C ASP A 432 25.78 -6.12 -4.45
N GLY A 433 26.19 -6.10 -3.17
CA GLY A 433 27.58 -6.30 -2.74
C GLY A 433 28.56 -5.23 -3.23
N ILE A 434 28.08 -4.16 -3.85
CA ILE A 434 28.89 -3.09 -4.45
C ILE A 434 28.68 -1.79 -3.69
N ASN A 435 27.43 -1.40 -3.48
CA ASN A 435 27.05 -0.17 -2.80
C ASN A 435 26.95 -0.42 -1.29
N PRO A 436 27.57 0.46 -0.48
CA PRO A 436 27.48 0.32 0.96
C PRO A 436 26.06 0.64 1.42
N SER A 437 25.57 -0.11 2.39
CA SER A 437 24.29 0.20 3.02
C SER A 437 24.43 1.33 4.03
N LEU A 438 23.46 2.23 4.03
CA LEU A 438 23.40 3.40 4.88
C LEU A 438 22.32 3.21 5.93
N LEU A 439 22.59 3.66 7.15
CA LEU A 439 21.58 3.74 8.20
C LEU A 439 21.45 5.18 8.68
N TYR A 440 20.35 5.84 8.33
CA TYR A 440 19.99 7.17 8.77
C TYR A 440 18.76 7.10 9.67
N ILE A 441 18.90 7.61 10.89
CA ILE A 441 17.85 7.64 11.89
C ILE A 441 17.61 9.09 12.25
N LYS A 442 16.43 9.64 11.93
CA LYS A 442 16.14 11.07 12.09
C LYS A 442 16.17 11.50 13.55
N ASN A 443 15.62 10.67 14.43
CA ASN A 443 15.35 11.00 15.82
C ASN A 443 16.17 10.09 16.75
N ASN A 444 15.62 8.98 17.27
CA ASN A 444 16.32 8.19 18.29
C ASN A 444 16.73 6.80 17.81
N PHE A 445 17.93 6.39 18.21
CA PHE A 445 18.41 5.02 18.11
C PHE A 445 18.52 4.40 19.50
N THR A 446 17.89 3.25 19.71
CA THR A 446 18.06 2.45 20.92
C THR A 446 18.49 1.04 20.57
N GLN A 447 19.56 0.56 21.21
CA GLN A 447 19.99 -0.83 21.12
C GLN A 447 19.93 -1.50 22.49
N ASP A 448 19.29 -2.67 22.54
CA ASP A 448 19.18 -3.47 23.76
C ASP A 448 20.52 -4.14 24.15
N SER A 449 20.64 -4.52 25.42
CA SER A 449 21.88 -5.08 25.98
C SER A 449 22.32 -6.42 25.41
N ASN A 450 21.41 -7.17 24.79
CA ASN A 450 21.70 -8.43 24.10
C ASN A 450 21.64 -8.30 22.57
N ALA A 451 21.30 -7.12 22.04
CA ALA A 451 21.18 -6.91 20.60
C ALA A 451 22.56 -6.74 19.94
N ILE A 452 22.60 -6.99 18.64
CA ILE A 452 23.78 -6.84 17.80
C ILE A 452 23.40 -5.97 16.60
N LEU A 453 24.16 -4.91 16.33
CA LEU A 453 24.11 -4.21 15.06
C LEU A 453 25.33 -4.61 14.23
N THR A 454 25.13 -5.11 13.02
CA THR A 454 26.20 -5.38 12.06
C THR A 454 26.16 -4.34 10.95
N ALA A 455 27.21 -3.53 10.82
CA ALA A 455 27.30 -2.49 9.79
C ALA A 455 28.71 -2.39 9.20
N GLY A 456 28.80 -1.89 7.97
CA GLY A 456 30.07 -1.75 7.27
C GLY A 456 30.91 -0.56 7.74
N ILE A 457 32.24 -0.71 7.69
CA ILE A 457 33.23 0.32 7.98
C ILE A 457 34.03 0.68 6.72
N ASN A 458 34.18 1.98 6.43
CA ASN A 458 34.95 2.49 5.29
C ASN A 458 36.47 2.49 5.55
N ALA A 459 37.28 2.91 4.56
CA ALA A 459 38.74 2.97 4.69
C ALA A 459 39.26 3.99 5.72
N ASN A 460 38.40 4.90 6.20
CA ASN A 460 38.73 5.85 7.25
C ASN A 460 38.38 5.31 8.65
N GLY A 461 37.86 4.09 8.77
CA GLY A 461 37.48 3.50 10.05
C GLY A 461 36.11 3.94 10.58
N GLN A 462 35.30 4.59 9.74
CA GLN A 462 33.99 5.13 10.11
C GLN A 462 32.87 4.21 9.65
N SER A 463 31.84 4.05 10.49
CA SER A 463 30.60 3.40 10.05
C SER A 463 29.72 4.37 9.29
N LEU A 464 28.74 3.83 8.57
CA LEU A 464 27.73 4.62 7.86
C LEU A 464 26.40 4.64 8.60
N VAL A 465 26.47 4.76 9.94
CA VAL A 465 25.33 4.86 10.84
C VAL A 465 25.25 6.28 11.42
N TYR A 466 24.15 6.96 11.13
CA TYR A 466 23.91 8.36 11.47
C TYR A 466 22.60 8.52 12.24
N VAL A 467 22.65 9.23 13.36
CA VAL A 467 21.50 9.46 14.26
C VAL A 467 21.33 10.96 14.49
N GLY A 468 20.23 11.53 14.02
CA GLY A 468 19.93 12.95 14.16
C GLY A 468 19.60 13.38 15.59
N GLY A 469 19.20 12.47 16.47
CA GLY A 469 18.92 12.74 17.88
C GLY A 469 19.82 11.92 18.81
N ASN A 470 19.20 11.18 19.73
CA ASN A 470 19.92 10.43 20.77
C ASN A 470 20.21 9.00 20.34
N ALA A 471 21.44 8.54 20.59
CA ALA A 471 21.84 7.15 20.44
C ALA A 471 22.09 6.52 21.83
N ASN A 472 21.24 5.58 22.22
CA ASN A 472 21.38 4.78 23.44
C ASN A 472 22.01 3.43 23.09
N LEU A 473 23.30 3.27 23.42
CA LEU A 473 24.12 2.15 23.01
C LEU A 473 24.27 1.11 24.13
N ALA A 474 24.01 -0.15 23.77
CA ALA A 474 24.30 -1.34 24.56
C ALA A 474 24.57 -2.53 23.62
N GLY A 475 24.80 -3.73 24.15
CA GLY A 475 24.97 -4.93 23.32
C GLY A 475 26.24 -4.89 22.47
N ALA A 476 26.24 -5.52 21.30
CA ALA A 476 27.43 -5.62 20.47
C ALA A 476 27.31 -4.79 19.17
N PHE A 477 28.45 -4.33 18.69
CA PHE A 477 28.59 -3.82 17.33
C PHE A 477 29.51 -4.75 16.55
N ASN A 478 28.95 -5.42 15.56
CA ASN A 478 29.72 -6.20 14.60
C ASN A 478 30.01 -5.32 13.37
N PHE A 479 31.18 -5.52 12.77
CA PHE A 479 31.51 -4.78 11.56
C PHE A 479 32.27 -5.61 10.54
N TYR A 480 32.11 -5.22 9.29
CA TYR A 480 32.83 -5.76 8.14
C TYR A 480 33.41 -4.61 7.31
N MET A 481 34.36 -4.91 6.43
CA MET A 481 35.00 -3.87 5.64
C MET A 481 34.21 -3.61 4.36
N LEU A 482 33.84 -2.35 4.13
CA LEU A 482 33.20 -1.93 2.90
C LEU A 482 34.15 -2.03 1.71
N LYS A 483 33.61 -1.96 0.50
CA LYS A 483 34.45 -1.85 -0.69
C LYS A 483 35.07 -0.45 -0.77
N ASP A 484 36.37 -0.34 -0.49
CA ASP A 484 37.09 0.94 -0.46
C ASP A 484 38.61 0.75 -0.72
N PHE A 485 39.36 1.85 -0.79
CA PHE A 485 40.81 1.87 -0.92
C PHE A 485 41.49 1.95 0.45
N TYR A 486 41.98 0.80 0.91
CA TYR A 486 42.59 0.67 2.23
C TYR A 486 44.08 0.98 2.23
N LYS A 487 44.52 1.73 3.26
CA LYS A 487 45.93 1.80 3.69
C LYS A 487 46.32 0.49 4.40
N ASP A 488 47.58 0.33 4.77
CA ASP A 488 48.04 -0.89 5.49
C ASP A 488 47.48 -1.00 6.90
N LYS A 489 46.91 0.10 7.40
CA LYS A 489 46.33 0.22 8.70
C LYS A 489 45.09 1.10 8.63
N VAL A 490 44.01 0.61 9.23
CA VAL A 490 42.78 1.37 9.50
C VAL A 490 42.64 1.47 11.01
N VAL A 491 42.36 2.67 11.51
CA VAL A 491 42.04 2.90 12.92
C VAL A 491 40.55 3.16 12.99
N LEU A 492 39.81 2.39 13.78
CA LEU A 492 38.37 2.63 13.95
C LEU A 492 38.14 3.99 14.61
N ASP A 493 37.13 4.70 14.14
CA ASP A 493 36.65 5.91 14.79
C ASP A 493 36.28 5.57 16.25
N PRO A 494 36.73 6.35 17.26
CA PRO A 494 36.27 6.16 18.64
C PRO A 494 34.75 6.16 18.74
N ASP A 495 34.08 6.97 17.93
CA ASP A 495 32.62 7.06 17.84
C ASP A 495 32.15 6.29 16.60
N LEU A 496 31.92 4.99 16.78
CA LEU A 496 31.44 4.11 15.71
C LEU A 496 30.05 4.48 15.18
N ILE A 497 29.30 5.34 15.87
CA ILE A 497 28.02 5.90 15.41
C ILE A 497 28.11 7.42 15.53
N SER A 498 27.69 8.12 14.47
CA SER A 498 27.56 9.57 14.51
C SER A 498 26.19 9.94 15.08
N ALA A 499 26.15 10.62 16.22
CA ALA A 499 24.90 11.07 16.85
C ALA A 499 25.04 12.44 17.50
N ASN A 500 23.92 13.16 17.65
CA ASN A 500 23.90 14.43 18.40
C ASN A 500 24.19 14.24 19.89
N GLN A 501 23.69 13.15 20.48
CA GLN A 501 24.04 12.71 21.83
C GLN A 501 24.20 11.20 21.86
N ILE A 502 25.25 10.73 22.53
CA ILE A 502 25.51 9.31 22.77
C ILE A 502 25.39 9.02 24.26
N GLN A 503 24.60 8.02 24.62
CA GLN A 503 24.48 7.49 25.98
C GLN A 503 24.83 6.01 25.98
N GLY A 504 25.64 5.59 26.95
CA GLY A 504 26.15 4.22 27.00
C GLY A 504 27.28 3.96 26.00
N ALA A 505 27.55 2.68 25.76
CA ALA A 505 28.56 2.20 24.82
C ALA A 505 28.23 0.76 24.42
N PHE A 506 28.75 0.32 23.28
CA PHE A 506 28.72 -1.11 22.95
C PHE A 506 29.56 -1.89 23.97
N ASN A 507 29.00 -2.99 24.47
CA ASN A 507 29.65 -3.95 25.37
C ASN A 507 30.80 -4.67 24.68
N SER A 508 30.69 -4.89 23.36
CA SER A 508 31.73 -5.49 22.53
C SER A 508 31.71 -4.93 21.11
N ILE A 509 32.90 -4.89 20.50
CA ILE A 509 33.08 -4.54 19.09
C ILE A 509 33.78 -5.73 18.44
N VAL A 510 33.14 -6.35 17.44
CA VAL A 510 33.59 -7.59 16.81
C VAL A 510 33.75 -7.38 15.31
N TYR A 511 34.93 -7.74 14.79
CA TYR A 511 35.15 -7.80 13.35
C TYR A 511 34.62 -9.12 12.79
N ASP A 512 33.74 -9.06 11.81
CA ASP A 512 33.15 -10.19 11.11
C ASP A 512 33.78 -10.35 9.72
N SER A 513 34.87 -11.12 9.65
CA SER A 513 35.58 -11.39 8.41
C SER A 513 34.78 -12.25 7.42
N SER A 514 33.67 -12.86 7.83
CA SER A 514 32.87 -13.72 6.94
C SER A 514 32.09 -12.93 5.89
N LEU A 515 31.89 -11.63 6.14
CA LEU A 515 31.17 -10.71 5.27
C LEU A 515 32.08 -9.92 4.33
N ASP A 516 33.39 -10.12 4.41
CA ASP A 516 34.33 -9.40 3.57
C ASP A 516 34.26 -9.84 2.11
N PHE A 517 34.20 -8.86 1.21
CA PHE A 517 34.04 -9.09 -0.22
C PHE A 517 35.37 -9.27 -0.97
N SER A 518 36.49 -8.85 -0.40
CA SER A 518 37.74 -8.75 -1.15
C SER A 518 38.44 -10.09 -1.32
N PRO A 519 38.74 -10.53 -2.56
CA PRO A 519 39.55 -11.72 -2.79
C PRO A 519 41.04 -11.47 -2.56
N THR A 520 41.48 -10.23 -2.25
CA THR A 520 42.91 -9.90 -2.15
C THR A 520 43.31 -9.12 -0.91
N LEU A 521 42.34 -8.69 -0.11
CA LEU A 521 42.58 -8.02 1.16
C LEU A 521 42.14 -8.96 2.27
N ASN A 522 43.03 -9.17 3.24
CA ASN A 522 42.71 -9.79 4.51
C ASN A 522 42.91 -8.74 5.60
N PHE A 523 42.00 -8.67 6.56
CA PHE A 523 42.12 -7.74 7.69
C PHE A 523 42.37 -8.51 8.98
N ILE A 524 43.20 -7.92 9.85
CA ILE A 524 43.54 -8.47 11.16
C ILE A 524 43.17 -7.43 12.20
N TYR A 525 42.08 -7.64 12.91
CA TYR A 525 41.58 -6.74 13.93
C TYR A 525 42.24 -6.99 15.29
N ASP A 526 42.80 -5.95 15.89
CA ASP A 526 43.26 -5.93 17.29
C ASP A 526 42.27 -5.13 18.13
N ALA A 527 41.49 -5.84 18.95
CA ALA A 527 40.47 -5.24 19.80
C ALA A 527 41.03 -4.32 20.89
N ASN A 528 42.31 -4.45 21.27
CA ASN A 528 42.91 -3.61 22.31
C ASN A 528 43.25 -2.23 21.76
N THR A 529 43.74 -2.17 20.53
CA THR A 529 44.14 -0.92 19.86
C THR A 529 43.01 -0.36 19.00
N LYS A 530 41.98 -1.16 18.71
CA LYS A 530 40.90 -0.86 17.75
C LYS A 530 41.43 -0.59 16.34
N GLU A 531 42.47 -1.33 15.96
CA GLU A 531 43.15 -1.18 14.68
C GLU A 531 42.94 -2.42 13.81
N LEU A 532 42.80 -2.21 12.50
CA LEU A 532 42.87 -3.28 11.51
C LEU A 532 44.15 -3.17 10.71
N GLY A 533 45.00 -4.19 10.80
CA GLY A 533 46.10 -4.40 9.86
C GLY A 533 45.56 -4.97 8.54
N VAL A 534 46.01 -4.40 7.42
CA VAL A 534 45.56 -4.80 6.08
C VAL A 534 46.65 -5.56 5.37
N VAL A 535 46.39 -6.82 5.05
CA VAL A 535 47.32 -7.72 4.36
C VAL A 535 46.83 -7.95 2.93
N ARG A 536 47.70 -7.65 1.96
CA ARG A 536 47.43 -7.89 0.54
C ARG A 536 47.98 -9.22 0.07
N ASP A 537 47.14 -9.98 -0.63
CA ASP A 537 47.53 -11.17 -1.37
C ASP A 537 46.87 -11.19 -2.75
N TYR A 538 47.68 -11.06 -3.80
CA TYR A 538 47.20 -11.09 -5.19
C TYR A 538 47.15 -12.50 -5.80
N THR A 539 47.50 -13.54 -5.04
CA THR A 539 47.46 -14.93 -5.55
C THR A 539 46.09 -15.40 -6.03
N PRO A 540 44.94 -14.91 -5.51
CA PRO A 540 43.63 -15.32 -6.02
C PRO A 540 43.31 -14.86 -7.44
N TYR A 541 44.10 -13.97 -8.04
CA TYR A 541 43.98 -13.60 -9.45
C TYR A 541 44.81 -14.45 -10.42
N ILE A 542 45.56 -15.44 -9.92
CA ILE A 542 46.33 -16.37 -10.76
C ILE A 542 45.37 -17.30 -11.51
N LYS A 543 45.18 -17.10 -12.82
CA LYS A 543 44.35 -17.96 -13.67
C LYS A 543 45.16 -18.83 -14.62
N ASN A 544 46.39 -18.42 -14.94
CA ASN A 544 47.31 -19.13 -15.83
C ASN A 544 48.77 -18.96 -15.36
N SER A 545 49.70 -19.66 -16.02
CA SER A 545 51.13 -19.64 -15.68
C SER A 545 51.81 -18.27 -15.85
N SER A 546 51.31 -17.40 -16.72
CA SER A 546 51.82 -16.02 -16.86
C SER A 546 51.41 -15.12 -15.68
N ASP A 547 50.24 -15.35 -15.09
CA ASP A 547 49.72 -14.55 -13.97
C ASP A 547 50.52 -14.76 -12.67
N ILE A 548 51.18 -15.92 -12.53
CA ILE A 548 52.02 -16.28 -11.36
C ILE A 548 53.11 -15.22 -11.14
N SER A 549 53.84 -14.88 -12.20
CA SER A 549 54.94 -13.91 -12.12
C SER A 549 54.47 -12.51 -11.73
N LEU A 550 53.30 -12.11 -12.22
CA LEU A 550 52.68 -10.81 -11.92
C LEU A 550 52.14 -10.77 -10.49
N ALA A 551 51.44 -11.80 -10.02
CA ALA A 551 50.91 -11.87 -8.66
C ALA A 551 52.05 -11.84 -7.61
N TYR A 552 53.14 -12.56 -7.84
CA TYR A 552 54.31 -12.48 -6.97
C TYR A 552 55.04 -11.13 -7.05
N ALA A 553 55.14 -10.52 -8.23
CA ALA A 553 55.70 -9.18 -8.38
C ALA A 553 54.87 -8.14 -7.59
N LEU A 554 53.54 -8.18 -7.71
CA LEU A 554 52.63 -7.31 -6.94
C LEU A 554 52.72 -7.57 -5.43
N ASN A 555 52.81 -8.84 -5.02
CA ASN A 555 53.04 -9.21 -3.62
C ASN A 555 54.41 -8.75 -3.10
N SER A 556 55.42 -8.55 -3.97
CA SER A 556 56.75 -8.04 -3.61
C SER A 556 56.86 -6.51 -3.54
N LEU A 557 55.87 -5.79 -4.08
CA LEU A 557 55.75 -4.33 -4.01
C LEU A 557 55.09 -3.84 -2.71
N LYS A 558 54.98 -4.71 -1.69
CA LYS A 558 54.55 -4.33 -0.33
C LYS A 558 55.54 -3.29 0.23
N ILE A 559 55.22 -2.00 0.04
CA ILE A 559 55.81 -0.88 0.77
C ILE A 559 54.82 -0.49 1.85
#